data_AF-A0A8B6DXJ3-F1
#
_entry.id   AF-A0A8B6DXJ3-F1
#
_cell.length_a   1.000
_cell.length_b   1.000
_cell.length_c   1.000
_cell.angle_alpha   90.00
_cell.angle_beta   90.00
_cell.angle_gamma   90.00
#
_symmetry.space_group_name_H-M   'P 1'
#
loop_
_entity.id
_entity.type
_entity.pdbx_description
1 polymer ?
#
loop_
_entity_poly.entity_id
_entity_poly.type
_entity_poly.pdbx_seq_one_letter_code
_entity_poly.pdbx_strand_id
1 'polypeptide(L)'
;MISGKMTAALAIYSSLFMRFAIRVQPRNMLLFACHITNFSAQMMQGGRVIHYNYFTPVSERKKHHIEVVEEEIHHHPERYPEIHPIPLDHLTQSQAEKEVQEFDKKYSLPKEPVPHIKPTL
;
A
#
# COMPACT_ATOMS: atom_id res chain seq x y z
N MET A 1 -6.47 4.10 -1.05
CA MET A 1 -5.53 3.61 -2.08
C MET A 1 -4.97 4.77 -2.84
N ILE A 2 -3.65 4.95 -2.82
CA ILE A 2 -2.96 5.93 -3.66
C ILE A 2 -2.37 5.15 -4.83
N SER A 3 -2.90 5.37 -6.02
CA SER A 3 -2.39 4.77 -7.24
C SER A 3 -1.03 5.39 -7.54
N GLY A 4 0.04 4.59 -7.52
CA GLY A 4 1.41 5.09 -7.75
C GLY A 4 1.58 5.81 -9.08
N LYS A 5 0.82 5.42 -10.11
CA LYS A 5 0.77 6.15 -11.40
C LYS A 5 0.14 7.53 -11.26
N MET A 6 -0.90 7.67 -10.44
CA MET A 6 -1.52 8.97 -10.18
C MET A 6 -0.61 9.87 -9.34
N THR A 7 0.12 9.32 -8.35
CA THR A 7 1.09 10.11 -7.55
C THR A 7 2.23 10.64 -8.40
N ALA A 8 2.75 9.85 -9.34
CA ALA A 8 3.78 10.30 -10.27
C ALA A 8 3.24 11.39 -11.22
N ALA A 9 2.01 11.23 -11.74
CA ALA A 9 1.38 12.24 -12.57
C ALA A 9 1.13 13.55 -11.81
N LEU A 10 0.61 13.48 -10.57
CA LEU A 10 0.42 14.63 -9.68
C LEU A 10 1.75 15.29 -9.29
N ALA A 11 2.81 14.51 -9.10
CA ALA A 11 4.15 15.01 -8.83
C ALA A 11 4.72 15.82 -10.00
N ILE A 12 4.61 15.30 -11.22
CA ILE A 12 5.01 16.00 -12.45
C ILE A 12 4.14 17.25 -12.67
N TYR A 13 2.84 17.14 -12.45
CA TYR A 13 1.91 18.26 -12.60
C TYR A 13 2.20 19.40 -11.59
N SER A 14 2.46 19.05 -10.33
CA SER A 14 2.78 20.01 -9.26
C SER A 14 4.12 20.70 -9.48
N SER A 15 5.12 19.99 -10.00
CA SER A 15 6.43 20.57 -10.32
C SER A 15 6.38 21.52 -11.53
N LEU A 16 5.53 21.24 -12.52
CA LEU A 16 5.25 22.16 -13.64
C LEU A 16 4.54 23.43 -13.16
N PHE A 17 3.52 23.31 -12.28
CA PHE A 17 2.83 24.46 -11.69
C PHE A 17 3.75 25.30 -10.78
N MET A 18 4.67 24.67 -10.04
CA MET A 18 5.70 25.36 -9.25
C MET A 18 6.62 26.22 -10.12
N ARG A 19 7.00 25.75 -11.31
CA ARG A 19 7.82 26.52 -12.26
C ARG A 19 7.07 27.72 -12.84
N PHE A 20 5.75 27.61 -13.03
CA PHE A 20 4.90 28.71 -13.48
C PHE A 20 4.69 29.75 -12.37
N ALA A 21 4.42 29.33 -11.13
CA ALA A 21 4.23 30.22 -9.97
C ALA A 21 5.45 31.12 -9.66
N ILE A 22 6.67 30.66 -9.98
CA ILE A 22 7.91 31.45 -9.85
C ILE A 22 8.05 32.50 -10.97
N ARG A 23 7.42 32.28 -12.14
CA ARG A 23 7.53 33.14 -13.34
C ARG A 23 6.37 34.12 -13.53
N VAL A 24 5.22 33.90 -12.90
CA VAL A 24 4.06 34.80 -12.96
C VAL A 24 4.23 35.94 -11.94
N GLN A 25 3.98 37.18 -12.37
CA GLN A 25 4.09 38.39 -11.55
C GLN A 25 2.70 39.00 -11.38
N PRO A 26 2.22 39.25 -10.14
CA PRO A 26 2.91 39.18 -8.85
C PRO A 26 3.07 37.74 -8.31
N ARG A 27 4.22 37.44 -7.69
CA ARG A 27 4.56 36.10 -7.16
C ARG A 27 3.72 35.73 -5.94
N ASN A 28 2.89 34.70 -6.06
CA ASN A 28 2.17 34.13 -4.91
C ASN A 28 2.96 32.96 -4.28
N MET A 29 3.84 33.32 -3.34
CA MET A 29 4.71 32.38 -2.61
C MET A 29 3.96 31.47 -1.61
N LEU A 30 2.75 31.87 -1.19
CA LEU A 30 1.91 31.09 -0.28
C LEU A 30 1.34 29.84 -0.96
N LEU A 31 0.85 29.97 -2.20
CA LEU A 31 0.40 28.82 -3.00
C LEU A 31 1.56 27.87 -3.32
N PHE A 32 2.74 28.41 -3.62
CA PHE A 32 3.93 27.62 -3.85
C PHE A 32 4.32 26.77 -2.63
N ALA A 33 4.31 27.36 -1.43
CA ALA A 33 4.58 26.65 -0.18
C ALA A 33 3.53 25.55 0.09
N CYS A 34 2.25 25.84 -0.16
CA CYS A 34 1.18 24.85 -0.03
C CYS A 34 1.39 23.65 -0.97
N HIS A 35 1.73 23.89 -2.24
CA HIS A 35 2.01 22.84 -3.20
C HIS A 35 3.28 22.03 -2.88
N ILE A 36 4.33 22.66 -2.34
CA ILE A 36 5.52 21.96 -1.86
C ILE A 36 5.20 21.05 -0.68
N THR A 37 4.42 21.52 0.30
CA THR A 37 4.04 20.70 1.45
C THR A 37 3.19 19.51 1.02
N ASN A 38 2.21 19.74 0.14
CA ASN A 38 1.36 18.67 -0.39
C ASN A 38 2.15 17.66 -1.23
N PHE A 39 3.12 18.13 -2.04
CA PHE A 39 4.02 17.28 -2.80
C PHE A 39 4.96 16.48 -1.89
N SER A 40 5.52 17.10 -0.86
CA SER A 40 6.38 16.44 0.12
C SER A 40 5.63 15.36 0.90
N ALA A 41 4.39 15.63 1.30
CA ALA A 41 3.51 14.65 1.94
C ALA A 41 3.20 13.46 1.00
N GLN A 42 2.90 13.73 -0.27
CA GLN A 42 2.68 12.70 -1.29
C GLN A 42 3.95 11.89 -1.60
N MET A 43 5.12 12.54 -1.61
CA MET A 43 6.41 11.92 -1.85
C MET A 43 6.85 11.03 -0.68
N MET A 44 6.58 11.43 0.56
CA MET A 44 6.83 10.58 1.73
C MET A 44 6.01 9.29 1.68
N GLN A 45 4.73 9.38 1.33
CA GLN A 45 3.87 8.21 1.15
C GLN A 45 4.32 7.36 -0.04
N GLY A 46 4.74 7.98 -1.15
CA GLY A 46 5.31 7.29 -2.31
C GLY A 46 6.63 6.57 -1.98
N GLY A 47 7.52 7.19 -1.20
CA GLY A 47 8.78 6.61 -0.75
C GLY A 47 8.55 5.33 0.05
N ARG A 48 7.52 5.31 0.91
CA ARG A 48 7.16 4.09 1.65
C ARG A 48 6.67 2.96 0.75
N VAL A 49 5.93 3.27 -0.31
CA VAL A 49 5.51 2.28 -1.32
C VAL A 49 6.70 1.76 -2.13
N ILE A 50 7.65 2.62 -2.48
CA ILE A 50 8.90 2.22 -3.17
C ILE A 50 9.74 1.33 -2.26
N HIS A 51 9.86 1.67 -0.98
CA HIS A 51 10.55 0.84 0.01
C HIS A 51 9.94 -0.57 0.06
N TYR A 52 8.61 -0.68 0.14
CA TYR A 52 7.93 -1.97 0.14
C TYR A 52 8.14 -2.78 -1.15
N ASN A 53 8.01 -2.14 -2.30
CA ASN A 53 8.10 -2.82 -3.59
C ASN A 53 9.53 -3.23 -3.96
N TYR A 54 10.53 -2.41 -3.61
CA TYR A 54 11.92 -2.58 -4.08
C TYR A 54 12.91 -3.00 -3.00
N PHE A 55 12.72 -2.58 -1.75
CA PHE A 55 13.68 -2.82 -0.67
C PHE A 55 13.24 -3.91 0.32
N THR A 56 11.94 -4.21 0.40
CA THR A 56 11.47 -5.35 1.21
C THR A 56 11.74 -6.67 0.47
N PRO A 57 12.44 -7.63 1.10
CA PRO A 57 12.70 -8.92 0.48
C PRO A 57 11.38 -9.68 0.23
N VAL A 58 11.36 -10.46 -0.85
CA VAL A 58 10.18 -11.22 -1.30
C VAL A 58 9.63 -12.15 -0.21
N SER A 59 10.50 -12.72 0.63
CA SER A 59 10.12 -13.59 1.74
C SER A 59 9.25 -12.89 2.78
N GLU A 60 9.59 -11.64 3.13
CA GLU A 60 8.85 -10.85 4.12
C GLU A 60 7.51 -10.40 3.57
N ARG A 61 7.45 -10.07 2.27
CA ARG A 61 6.18 -9.77 1.60
C ARG A 61 5.24 -10.97 1.56
N LYS A 62 5.76 -12.17 1.28
CA LYS A 62 4.98 -13.40 1.27
C LYS A 62 4.41 -13.73 2.65
N LYS A 63 5.21 -13.59 3.71
CA LYS A 63 4.73 -13.79 5.10
C LYS A 63 3.62 -12.81 5.45
N HIS A 64 3.81 -11.54 5.13
CA HIS A 64 2.79 -10.52 5.41
C HIS A 64 1.49 -10.76 4.63
N HIS A 65 1.59 -11.19 3.36
CA HIS A 65 0.42 -11.57 2.57
C HIS A 65 -0.34 -12.74 3.20
N ILE A 66 0.37 -13.80 3.61
CA ILE A 66 -0.22 -14.95 4.28
C ILE A 66 -0.95 -14.51 5.56
N GLU A 67 -0.29 -13.71 6.40
CA GLU A 67 -0.84 -13.21 7.66
C GLU A 67 -2.14 -12.39 7.45
N VAL A 68 -2.14 -11.48 6.47
CA VAL A 68 -3.32 -10.63 6.17
C VAL A 68 -4.47 -11.47 5.61
N VAL A 69 -4.16 -12.43 4.73
CA VAL A 69 -5.19 -13.30 4.13
C VAL A 69 -5.78 -14.22 5.19
N GLU A 70 -4.97 -14.82 6.04
CA GLU A 70 -5.45 -15.64 7.17
C GLU A 70 -6.31 -14.81 8.11
N GLU A 71 -5.84 -13.63 8.54
CA GLU A 71 -6.60 -12.76 9.44
C GLU A 71 -7.96 -12.38 8.85
N GLU A 72 -8.01 -12.06 7.56
CA GLU A 72 -9.23 -11.69 6.84
C GLU A 72 -10.20 -12.88 6.67
N ILE A 73 -9.71 -14.07 6.32
CA ILE A 73 -10.55 -15.28 6.17
C ILE A 73 -11.12 -15.69 7.54
N HIS A 74 -10.32 -15.57 8.61
CA HIS A 74 -10.75 -15.94 9.96
C HIS A 74 -11.69 -14.92 10.61
N HIS A 75 -11.51 -13.62 10.37
CA HIS A 75 -12.42 -12.58 10.89
C HIS A 75 -13.71 -12.46 10.08
N HIS A 76 -13.67 -12.75 8.78
CA HIS A 76 -14.80 -12.57 7.86
C HIS A 76 -15.12 -13.84 7.04
N PRO A 77 -15.40 -14.99 7.70
CA PRO A 77 -15.69 -16.24 7.00
C PRO A 77 -16.93 -16.14 6.09
N GLU A 78 -17.87 -15.24 6.40
CA GLU A 78 -19.07 -14.98 5.59
C GLU A 78 -18.76 -14.37 4.22
N ARG A 79 -17.61 -13.68 4.08
CA ARG A 79 -17.19 -13.05 2.83
C ARG A 79 -16.56 -14.07 1.88
N TYR A 80 -16.09 -15.19 2.40
CA TYR A 80 -15.39 -16.25 1.66
C TYR A 80 -16.03 -17.63 1.93
N PRO A 81 -17.31 -17.82 1.57
CA PRO A 81 -18.08 -19.00 1.97
C PRO A 81 -17.56 -20.32 1.38
N GLU A 82 -16.71 -20.24 0.37
CA GLU A 82 -16.11 -21.38 -0.31
C GLU A 82 -14.73 -21.74 0.24
N ILE A 83 -14.19 -20.94 1.15
CA ILE A 83 -12.98 -21.25 1.89
C ILE A 83 -13.42 -21.81 3.23
N HIS A 84 -12.92 -23.00 3.57
CA HIS A 84 -13.16 -23.63 4.86
C HIS A 84 -11.90 -23.48 5.71
N PRO A 85 -11.72 -22.34 6.40
CA PRO A 85 -10.50 -22.07 7.16
C PRO A 85 -10.30 -23.10 8.27
N ILE A 86 -9.11 -23.70 8.30
CA ILE A 86 -8.66 -24.58 9.36
C ILE A 86 -8.43 -23.74 10.63
N PRO A 87 -8.96 -24.12 11.80
CA PRO A 87 -8.78 -23.33 13.02
C PRO A 87 -7.29 -23.10 13.39
N LEU A 88 -7.01 -21.87 13.85
CA LEU A 88 -5.66 -21.32 14.03
C LEU A 88 -4.78 -22.11 15.02
N ASP A 89 -5.39 -22.88 15.93
CA ASP A 89 -4.72 -23.65 16.99
C ASP A 89 -3.95 -24.88 16.47
N HIS A 90 -4.16 -25.28 15.22
CA HIS A 90 -3.51 -26.43 14.61
C HIS A 90 -3.01 -26.19 13.17
N LEU A 91 -2.88 -24.92 12.76
CA LEU A 91 -2.46 -24.56 11.42
C LEU A 91 -0.95 -24.74 11.24
N THR A 92 -0.55 -25.69 10.39
CA THR A 92 0.86 -25.81 9.96
C THR A 92 1.14 -24.80 8.85
N GLN A 93 2.37 -24.26 8.78
CA GLN A 93 2.77 -23.28 7.74
C GLN A 93 2.49 -23.77 6.29
N SER A 94 2.54 -25.08 6.03
CA SER A 94 2.21 -25.62 4.71
C SER A 94 0.71 -25.63 4.39
N GLN A 95 -0.16 -25.65 5.41
CA GLN A 95 -1.63 -25.62 5.24
C GLN A 95 -2.09 -24.18 5.05
N ALA A 96 -1.59 -23.28 5.89
CA ALA A 96 -1.62 -21.82 5.72
C ALA A 96 -1.34 -21.39 4.27
N GLU A 97 -0.19 -21.78 3.72
CA GLU A 97 0.19 -21.45 2.34
C GLU A 97 -0.79 -21.99 1.28
N LYS A 98 -1.42 -23.14 1.53
CA LYS A 98 -2.40 -23.73 0.61
C LYS A 98 -3.74 -23.00 0.65
N GLU A 99 -4.20 -22.64 1.84
CA GLU A 99 -5.44 -21.86 2.01
C GLU A 99 -5.30 -20.47 1.37
N VAL A 100 -4.17 -19.81 1.61
CA VAL A 100 -3.85 -18.52 0.98
C VAL A 100 -3.76 -18.66 -0.53
N GLN A 101 -3.18 -19.76 -1.04
CA GLN A 101 -3.15 -20.02 -2.48
C GLN A 101 -4.54 -20.29 -3.08
N GLU A 102 -5.43 -20.94 -2.33
CA GLU A 102 -6.81 -21.17 -2.74
C GLU A 102 -7.63 -19.86 -2.72
N PHE A 103 -7.41 -19.03 -1.70
CA PHE A 103 -7.91 -17.67 -1.63
C PHE A 103 -7.47 -16.86 -2.86
N ASP A 104 -6.17 -16.80 -3.14
CA ASP A 104 -5.62 -15.99 -4.24
C ASP A 104 -6.11 -16.44 -5.63
N LYS A 105 -6.51 -17.71 -5.78
CA LYS A 105 -7.09 -18.22 -7.04
C LYS A 105 -8.51 -17.73 -7.28
N LYS A 106 -9.26 -17.45 -6.22
CA LYS A 106 -10.72 -17.31 -6.28
C LYS A 106 -11.21 -15.94 -5.80
N TYR A 107 -10.44 -15.30 -4.94
CA TYR A 107 -10.74 -14.06 -4.27
C TYR A 107 -9.57 -13.09 -4.39
N SER A 108 -9.84 -11.84 -4.08
CA SER A 108 -8.83 -10.81 -3.94
C SER A 108 -9.16 -10.02 -2.68
N LEU A 109 -8.14 -9.69 -1.89
CA LEU A 109 -8.34 -8.90 -0.69
C LEU A 109 -9.04 -7.57 -1.05
N PRO A 110 -10.07 -7.16 -0.30
CA PRO A 110 -10.70 -5.86 -0.45
C PRO A 110 -9.76 -4.75 0.06
N LYS A 111 -8.72 -4.48 -0.74
CA LYS A 111 -7.59 -3.55 -0.52
C LYS A 111 -6.72 -3.99 0.66
N GLU A 112 -5.51 -4.45 0.36
CA GLU A 112 -4.48 -4.71 1.38
C GLU A 112 -4.40 -3.54 2.36
N PRO A 113 -4.60 -3.77 3.67
CA PRO A 113 -4.28 -2.77 4.66
C PRO A 113 -2.82 -2.42 4.46
N VAL A 114 -2.57 -1.13 4.38
CA VAL A 114 -1.21 -0.63 4.25
C VAL A 114 -0.39 -1.24 5.38
N PRO A 115 0.71 -1.98 5.09
CA PRO A 115 1.47 -2.65 6.12
C PRO A 115 1.87 -1.61 7.18
N HIS A 116 1.46 -1.87 8.43
CA HIS A 116 1.93 -1.14 9.60
C HIS A 116 3.37 -1.58 9.90
N ILE A 117 4.28 -1.27 8.96
CA ILE A 117 5.71 -1.45 9.16
C ILE A 117 6.10 -0.43 10.23
N LYS A 118 6.40 -0.91 11.44
CA LYS A 118 7.05 -0.06 12.43
C LYS A 118 8.27 0.56 11.77
N PRO A 119 8.41 1.89 11.71
CA PRO A 119 9.62 2.49 11.20
C PRO A 119 10.78 1.93 12.02
N THR A 120 11.64 1.16 11.36
CA THR A 120 12.92 0.78 11.94
C THR A 120 13.78 2.05 11.82
N LEU A 121 13.72 2.87 12.88
CA LEU A 121 14.70 3.90 13.19
C LEU A 121 15.76 3.28 14.10
#